data_AF-A0A2V7RXP1-F1
#
_entry.id   AF-A0A2V7RXP1-F1
#
_cell.length_a   1.000
_cell.length_b   1.000
_cell.length_c   1.000
_cell.angle_alpha   90.00
_cell.angle_beta   90.00
_cell.angle_gamma   90.00
#
_symmetry.space_group_name_H-M   'P 1'
#
loop_
_entity.id
_entity.type
_entity.pdbx_description
1 polymer ?
#
loop_
_entity_poly.entity_id
_entity_poly.type
_entity_poly.pdbx_seq_one_letter_code
_entity_poly.pdbx_strand_id
1 'polypeptide(L)'
;MAEGYVRGEASGTQVQYFEDGAFALIGRLYAAGESRAPLQRAIFASTADPFTTFWSNWYRPRGSIFKQDALNVMPLGGAMLRGYSFGVALSRVGAANVELAQRLRTYGSAANGRRALWVSAFGDIAAASSDFVQFGSSMLLDAGVGASFRGRLYDRDVHFRLDLPLFVKQPGLAGGPSFARKGSLGLRYVFSLADAW
;
A
#
# COMPACT_ATOMS: atom_id res chain seq x y z
N MET A 1 -8.56 -18.68 -31.92
CA MET A 1 -9.27 -19.09 -30.70
C MET A 1 -8.92 -18.08 -29.62
N ALA A 2 -9.90 -17.50 -28.93
CA ALA A 2 -9.63 -16.60 -27.82
C ALA A 2 -9.12 -17.43 -26.64
N GLU A 3 -7.91 -17.14 -26.18
CA GLU A 3 -7.31 -17.83 -25.05
C GLU A 3 -7.88 -17.31 -23.74
N GLY A 4 -8.25 -18.21 -22.82
CA GLY A 4 -8.82 -17.85 -21.53
C GLY A 4 -7.79 -17.23 -20.57
N TYR A 5 -8.26 -16.33 -19.71
CA TYR A 5 -7.50 -15.69 -18.64
C TYR A 5 -7.87 -16.29 -17.28
N VAL A 6 -6.88 -16.47 -16.41
CA VAL A 6 -7.07 -16.91 -15.02
C VAL A 6 -6.21 -16.07 -14.08
N ARG A 7 -6.77 -15.68 -12.93
CA ARG A 7 -6.06 -15.07 -11.79
C ARG A 7 -6.54 -15.67 -10.50
N GLY A 8 -5.59 -15.93 -9.59
CA GLY A 8 -5.85 -16.30 -8.21
C GLY A 8 -5.05 -15.40 -7.29
N GLU A 9 -5.66 -15.03 -6.16
CA GLU A 9 -4.99 -14.30 -5.09
C GLU A 9 -5.49 -14.75 -3.72
N ALA A 10 -4.60 -14.70 -2.74
CA ALA A 10 -4.87 -15.01 -1.35
C ALA A 10 -4.10 -14.04 -0.45
N SER A 11 -4.73 -13.60 0.64
CA SER A 11 -4.10 -12.72 1.61
C SER A 11 -4.54 -13.09 3.03
N GLY A 12 -3.62 -12.98 3.98
CA GLY A 12 -3.93 -13.10 5.40
C GLY A 12 -3.23 -12.01 6.20
N THR A 13 -3.97 -11.34 7.08
CA THR A 13 -3.47 -10.29 7.96
C THR A 13 -3.67 -10.72 9.41
N GLN A 14 -2.66 -10.49 10.25
CA GLN A 14 -2.71 -10.67 11.68
C GLN A 14 -2.29 -9.38 12.38
N VAL A 15 -3.07 -8.96 13.38
CA VAL A 15 -2.77 -7.79 14.21
C VAL A 15 -2.69 -8.25 15.66
N GLN A 16 -1.58 -7.95 16.33
CA GLN A 16 -1.37 -8.22 17.74
C GLN A 16 -1.14 -6.91 18.50
N TYR A 17 -2.00 -6.64 19.48
CA TYR A 17 -1.86 -5.49 20.37
C TYR A 17 -1.12 -5.89 21.65
N PHE A 18 -0.32 -4.98 22.18
CA PHE A 18 0.39 -5.15 23.46
C PHE A 18 0.52 -3.81 24.20
N GLU A 19 0.88 -3.88 25.48
CA GLU A 19 0.94 -2.73 26.41
C GLU A 19 -0.36 -1.90 26.40
N ASP A 20 -1.49 -2.54 26.75
CA ASP A 20 -2.84 -1.92 26.74
C ASP A 20 -3.21 -1.28 25.39
N GLY A 21 -2.67 -1.85 24.31
CA GLY A 21 -2.86 -1.39 22.94
C GLY A 21 -2.13 -0.08 22.64
N ALA A 22 -1.10 0.27 23.41
CA ALA A 22 -0.16 1.33 23.04
C ALA A 22 0.67 0.93 21.82
N PHE A 23 0.87 -0.37 21.60
CA PHE A 23 1.57 -0.88 20.43
C PHE A 23 0.73 -1.91 19.67
N ALA A 24 1.00 -2.03 18.37
CA ALA A 24 0.43 -3.03 17.49
C ALA A 24 1.51 -3.58 16.55
N LEU A 25 1.66 -4.90 16.50
CA LEU A 25 2.44 -5.61 15.49
C LEU A 25 1.46 -6.13 14.43
N ILE A 26 1.69 -5.76 13.18
CA ILE A 26 0.89 -6.19 12.04
C ILE A 26 1.77 -7.04 11.13
N GLY A 27 1.31 -8.24 10.81
CA GLY A 27 1.90 -9.10 9.81
C GLY A 27 0.88 -9.38 8.71
N ARG A 28 1.29 -9.29 7.45
CA ARG A 28 0.47 -9.69 6.30
C ARG A 28 1.26 -10.59 5.36
N LEU A 29 0.59 -11.62 4.88
CA LEU A 29 1.05 -12.48 3.80
C LEU A 29 0.14 -12.31 2.59
N TYR A 30 0.72 -12.27 1.39
CA TYR A 30 -0.01 -12.18 0.13
C TYR A 30 0.63 -13.10 -0.90
N ALA A 31 -0.20 -13.83 -1.65
CA ALA A 31 0.24 -14.60 -2.79
C ALA A 31 -0.76 -14.43 -3.93
N ALA A 32 -0.26 -14.20 -5.14
CA ALA A 32 -1.09 -14.10 -6.32
C ALA A 32 -0.35 -14.56 -7.57
N GLY A 33 -1.12 -15.04 -8.53
CA GLY A 33 -0.64 -15.45 -9.83
C GLY A 33 -1.70 -15.26 -10.90
N GLU A 34 -1.28 -14.83 -12.08
CA GLU A 34 -2.11 -14.76 -13.26
C GLU A 34 -1.49 -15.52 -14.43
N SER A 35 -2.34 -15.85 -15.39
CA SER A 35 -1.95 -16.36 -16.70
C SER A 35 -2.71 -15.58 -17.77
N ARG A 36 -1.95 -14.88 -18.62
CA ARG A 36 -2.45 -14.12 -19.79
C ARG A 36 -3.41 -13.00 -19.41
N ALA A 37 -3.19 -12.37 -18.25
CA ALA A 37 -3.94 -11.20 -17.85
C ALA A 37 -3.68 -10.06 -18.82
N PRO A 38 -4.72 -9.36 -19.30
CA PRO A 38 -4.51 -8.02 -19.82
C PRO A 38 -4.04 -7.13 -18.67
N LEU A 39 -3.28 -6.06 -18.98
CA LEU A 39 -2.71 -5.15 -17.98
C LEU A 39 -3.76 -4.64 -16.97
N GLN A 40 -5.00 -4.47 -17.41
CA GLN A 40 -6.12 -4.02 -16.58
C GLN A 40 -6.50 -5.00 -15.47
N ARG A 41 -6.09 -6.26 -15.57
CA ARG A 41 -6.36 -7.31 -14.59
C ARG A 41 -5.10 -7.92 -13.97
N ALA A 42 -3.94 -7.35 -14.30
CA ALA A 42 -2.67 -7.75 -13.71
C ALA A 42 -2.70 -7.59 -12.19
N ILE A 43 -1.78 -8.27 -11.52
CA ILE A 43 -1.54 -8.09 -10.09
C ILE A 43 -0.63 -6.87 -9.94
N PHE A 44 -0.84 -6.03 -8.93
CA PHE A 44 -0.02 -4.84 -8.74
C PHE A 44 0.83 -4.93 -7.47
N ALA A 45 2.01 -4.32 -7.54
CA ALA A 45 2.97 -4.32 -6.43
C ALA A 45 2.44 -3.60 -5.19
N SER A 46 1.76 -2.46 -5.36
CA SER A 46 1.44 -1.52 -4.28
C SER A 46 -0.07 -1.28 -4.07
N THR A 47 -0.89 -1.50 -5.10
CA THR A 47 -2.34 -1.21 -5.09
C THR A 47 -3.17 -2.46 -5.32
N ALA A 48 -4.41 -2.48 -4.81
CA ALA A 48 -5.34 -3.60 -5.03
C ALA A 48 -5.78 -3.70 -6.50
N ASP A 49 -6.18 -2.56 -7.07
CA ASP A 49 -6.54 -2.43 -8.48
C ASP A 49 -6.55 -0.94 -8.83
N PRO A 50 -5.64 -0.45 -9.70
CA PRO A 50 -5.60 0.95 -10.04
C PRO A 50 -6.81 1.43 -10.85
N PHE A 51 -7.52 0.53 -11.51
CA PHE A 51 -8.67 0.84 -12.35
C PHE A 51 -9.97 0.93 -11.54
N THR A 52 -10.03 0.39 -10.30
CA THR A 52 -11.18 0.63 -9.40
C THR A 52 -11.38 2.11 -9.10
N THR A 53 -10.32 2.92 -9.18
CA THR A 53 -10.38 4.37 -8.97
C THR A 53 -11.25 5.11 -9.99
N PHE A 54 -11.59 4.51 -11.14
CA PHE A 54 -12.56 5.08 -12.08
C PHE A 54 -13.94 5.30 -11.48
N TRP A 55 -14.29 4.53 -10.44
CA TRP A 55 -15.55 4.68 -9.70
C TRP A 55 -15.50 5.75 -8.60
N SER A 56 -14.32 6.29 -8.28
CA SER A 56 -14.19 7.36 -7.30
C SER A 56 -14.48 8.72 -7.94
N ASN A 57 -15.57 9.37 -7.51
CA ASN A 57 -15.93 10.73 -7.94
C ASN A 57 -14.85 11.76 -7.60
N TRP A 58 -14.00 11.47 -6.62
CA TRP A 58 -12.89 12.31 -6.23
C TRP A 58 -11.69 12.14 -7.14
N TYR A 59 -11.48 10.96 -7.71
CA TYR A 59 -10.33 10.67 -8.59
C TYR A 59 -10.68 10.86 -10.07
N ARG A 60 -11.91 10.55 -10.48
CA ARG A 60 -12.34 10.51 -11.89
C ARG A 60 -12.16 11.82 -12.67
N PRO A 61 -12.47 13.02 -12.16
CA PRO A 61 -12.38 14.26 -12.93
C PRO A 61 -10.95 14.57 -13.42
N ARG A 62 -10.84 15.19 -14.60
CA ARG A 62 -9.55 15.74 -15.08
C ARG A 62 -9.18 16.93 -14.20
N GLY A 63 -7.93 17.00 -13.74
CA GLY A 63 -7.48 18.05 -12.81
C GLY A 63 -7.84 17.82 -11.34
N SER A 64 -8.31 16.61 -10.98
CA SER A 64 -8.52 16.25 -9.58
C SER A 64 -7.24 16.48 -8.74
N ILE A 65 -7.42 16.93 -7.50
CA ILE A 65 -6.34 17.02 -6.51
C ILE A 65 -5.68 15.66 -6.26
N PHE A 66 -6.37 14.55 -6.53
CA PHE A 66 -5.83 13.21 -6.32
C PHE A 66 -5.14 12.62 -7.56
N LYS A 67 -5.17 13.33 -8.71
CA LYS A 67 -4.50 12.95 -9.96
C LYS A 67 -3.22 13.76 -10.24
N GLN A 68 -2.65 14.41 -9.23
CA GLN A 68 -1.43 15.20 -9.39
C GLN A 68 -0.21 14.27 -9.44
N ASP A 69 0.80 14.59 -10.25
CA ASP A 69 2.01 13.76 -10.43
C ASP A 69 2.78 13.52 -9.12
N ALA A 70 2.61 14.41 -8.15
CA ALA A 70 3.22 14.26 -6.83
C ALA A 70 2.34 13.46 -5.86
N LEU A 71 1.00 13.46 -6.03
CA LEU A 71 0.06 12.94 -5.02
C LEU A 71 -0.32 11.48 -5.28
N ASN A 72 0.25 10.58 -4.48
CA ASN A 72 -0.04 9.15 -4.53
C ASN A 72 -1.21 8.79 -3.59
N VAL A 73 -2.44 8.90 -4.11
CA VAL A 73 -3.68 8.56 -3.39
C VAL A 73 -4.32 7.33 -4.01
N MET A 74 -3.83 6.16 -3.64
CA MET A 74 -4.42 4.88 -4.05
C MET A 74 -4.54 3.95 -2.85
N PRO A 75 -5.63 3.15 -2.77
CA PRO A 75 -5.77 2.18 -1.70
C PRO A 75 -4.62 1.16 -1.80
N LEU A 76 -3.89 1.01 -0.71
CA LEU A 76 -2.87 -0.02 -0.59
C LEU A 76 -3.51 -1.39 -0.77
N GLY A 77 -2.84 -2.27 -1.50
CA GLY A 77 -3.33 -3.62 -1.76
C GLY A 77 -2.38 -4.41 -2.65
N GLY A 78 -2.85 -5.51 -3.21
CA GLY A 78 -1.99 -6.44 -3.93
C GLY A 78 -0.86 -6.93 -3.01
N ALA A 79 0.39 -6.84 -3.47
CA ALA A 79 1.57 -7.20 -2.69
C ALA A 79 1.94 -6.18 -1.59
N MET A 80 1.25 -5.02 -1.54
CA MET A 80 1.42 -3.98 -0.51
C MET A 80 2.86 -3.48 -0.35
N LEU A 81 3.60 -3.42 -1.46
CA LEU A 81 4.93 -2.83 -1.51
C LEU A 81 4.80 -1.30 -1.57
N ARG A 82 4.82 -0.65 -0.41
CA ARG A 82 4.52 0.78 -0.24
C ARG A 82 5.50 1.71 -0.96
N GLY A 83 6.73 1.26 -1.18
CA GLY A 83 7.78 1.99 -1.89
C GLY A 83 7.67 1.95 -3.42
N TYR A 84 6.85 1.04 -3.97
CA TYR A 84 6.77 0.79 -5.39
C TYR A 84 5.63 1.59 -6.06
N SER A 85 5.77 1.88 -7.35
CA SER A 85 4.73 2.59 -8.08
C SER A 85 3.46 1.73 -8.22
N PHE A 86 2.30 2.36 -8.13
CA PHE A 86 1.01 1.68 -8.33
C PHE A 86 0.86 1.11 -9.74
N GLY A 87 1.64 1.59 -10.70
CA GLY A 87 1.67 1.07 -12.07
C GLY A 87 2.56 -0.17 -12.26
N VAL A 88 3.28 -0.63 -11.21
CA VAL A 88 4.10 -1.83 -11.32
C VAL A 88 3.20 -3.06 -11.32
N ALA A 89 2.89 -3.51 -12.54
CA ALA A 89 2.17 -4.74 -12.80
C ALA A 89 3.11 -5.95 -12.67
N LEU A 90 2.60 -7.00 -12.06
CA LEU A 90 3.24 -8.27 -11.76
C LEU A 90 2.35 -9.41 -12.27
N SER A 91 2.99 -10.51 -12.64
CA SER A 91 2.32 -11.73 -13.11
C SER A 91 2.23 -12.78 -12.01
N ARG A 92 3.26 -12.89 -11.17
CA ARG A 92 3.26 -13.73 -9.97
C ARG A 92 3.94 -13.00 -8.86
N VAL A 93 3.42 -13.14 -7.65
CA VAL A 93 4.01 -12.52 -6.47
C VAL A 93 3.69 -13.32 -5.21
N GLY A 94 4.69 -13.50 -4.37
CA GLY A 94 4.53 -13.85 -2.95
C GLY A 94 5.16 -12.74 -2.13
N ALA A 95 4.42 -12.18 -1.19
CA ALA A 95 4.84 -11.04 -0.38
C ALA A 95 4.56 -11.26 1.10
N ALA A 96 5.42 -10.67 1.93
CA ALA A 96 5.28 -10.57 3.36
C ALA A 96 5.53 -9.12 3.78
N ASN A 97 4.62 -8.59 4.60
CA ASN A 97 4.64 -7.23 5.11
C ASN A 97 4.65 -7.29 6.63
N VAL A 98 5.53 -6.53 7.27
CA VAL A 98 5.56 -6.38 8.73
C VAL A 98 5.54 -4.91 9.08
N GLU A 99 4.73 -4.56 10.07
CA GLU A 99 4.66 -3.21 10.61
C GLU A 99 4.58 -3.23 12.13
N LEU A 100 5.35 -2.36 12.77
CA LEU A 100 5.25 -2.07 14.19
C LEU A 100 4.70 -0.66 14.34
N ALA A 101 3.54 -0.51 14.97
CA ALA A 101 2.88 0.76 15.20
C ALA A 101 2.81 1.09 16.70
N GLN A 102 3.03 2.35 17.04
CA GLN A 102 2.88 2.92 18.37
C GLN A 102 1.82 4.01 18.36
N ARG A 103 0.86 3.92 19.29
CA ARG A 103 -0.17 4.92 19.53
C ARG A 103 0.43 6.08 20.30
N LEU A 104 0.51 7.24 19.66
CA LEU A 104 1.00 8.46 20.29
C LEU A 104 -0.05 9.12 21.17
N ARG A 105 -1.29 9.18 20.67
CA ARG A 105 -2.35 9.91 21.34
C ARG A 105 -3.72 9.38 20.97
N THR A 106 -4.60 9.35 21.96
CA THR A 106 -6.03 9.10 21.77
C THR A 106 -6.78 10.39 21.99
N TYR A 107 -7.78 10.65 21.15
CA TYR A 107 -8.66 11.81 21.19
C TYR A 107 -10.12 11.34 21.28
N GLY A 108 -10.97 12.17 21.89
CA GLY A 108 -12.39 11.88 22.05
C GLY A 108 -12.69 10.85 23.14
N SER A 109 -13.96 10.52 23.29
CA SER A 109 -14.48 9.53 24.24
C SER A 109 -15.19 8.41 23.48
N ALA A 110 -15.51 7.31 24.18
CA ALA A 110 -16.33 6.23 23.61
C ALA A 110 -17.67 6.74 23.05
N ALA A 111 -18.23 7.81 23.63
CA ALA A 111 -19.50 8.40 23.20
C ALA A 111 -19.40 9.28 21.94
N ASN A 112 -18.26 9.93 21.70
CA ASN A 112 -18.08 10.93 20.61
C ASN A 112 -17.17 10.44 19.46
N GLY A 113 -16.92 9.13 19.40
CA GLY A 113 -16.00 8.50 18.44
C GLY A 113 -14.55 8.62 18.89
N ARG A 114 -13.98 7.51 19.37
CA ARG A 114 -12.57 7.42 19.77
C ARG A 114 -11.70 7.53 18.52
N ARG A 115 -10.71 8.42 18.58
CA ARG A 115 -9.73 8.66 17.52
C ARG A 115 -8.33 8.45 18.08
N ALA A 116 -7.39 8.03 17.25
CA ALA A 116 -6.03 7.76 17.67
C ALA A 116 -5.04 8.14 16.57
N LEU A 117 -3.96 8.79 16.99
CA LEU A 117 -2.78 9.04 16.18
C LEU A 117 -1.74 7.95 16.48
N TRP A 118 -1.22 7.35 15.42
CA TRP A 118 -0.20 6.31 15.45
C TRP A 118 0.99 6.72 14.60
N VAL A 119 2.16 6.28 15.00
CA VAL A 119 3.37 6.24 14.17
C VAL A 119 3.78 4.79 13.99
N SER A 120 4.45 4.46 12.89
CA SER A 120 4.90 3.10 12.63
C SER A 120 6.22 3.03 11.89
N ALA A 121 6.87 1.87 12.00
CA ALA A 121 7.98 1.46 11.17
C ALA A 121 7.57 0.18 10.45
N PHE A 122 7.98 0.05 9.18
CA PHE A 122 7.56 -1.06 8.36
C PHE A 122 8.66 -1.59 7.45
N GLY A 123 8.50 -2.85 7.04
CA GLY A 123 9.33 -3.51 6.05
C GLY A 123 8.50 -4.49 5.22
N ASP A 124 8.68 -4.42 3.91
CA ASP A 124 7.98 -5.25 2.94
C ASP A 124 8.97 -6.01 2.07
N ILE A 125 8.71 -7.29 1.84
CA ILE A 125 9.49 -8.14 0.94
C ILE A 125 8.55 -8.91 0.02
N ALA A 126 8.94 -9.04 -1.24
CA ALA A 126 8.25 -9.91 -2.17
C ALA A 126 9.21 -10.64 -3.11
N ALA A 127 8.85 -11.86 -3.49
CA ALA A 127 9.37 -12.55 -4.64
C ALA A 127 8.33 -12.46 -5.77
N ALA A 128 8.69 -11.85 -6.89
CA ALA A 128 7.79 -11.54 -7.98
C ALA A 128 8.41 -11.80 -9.36
N SER A 129 7.54 -12.03 -10.34
CA SER A 129 7.84 -12.01 -11.77
C SER A 129 6.81 -11.13 -12.48
N SER A 130 7.18 -10.56 -13.62
CA SER A 130 6.29 -9.73 -14.42
C SER A 130 6.56 -9.93 -15.90
N ASP A 131 5.48 -10.11 -16.67
CA ASP A 131 5.52 -10.07 -18.13
C ASP A 131 5.35 -8.63 -18.67
N PHE A 132 5.08 -7.66 -17.78
CA PHE A 132 4.78 -6.26 -18.13
C PHE A 132 5.94 -5.30 -17.90
N VAL A 133 6.77 -5.58 -16.88
CA VAL A 133 7.84 -4.69 -16.43
C VAL A 133 9.10 -5.49 -16.16
N GLN A 134 10.24 -5.04 -16.70
CA GLN A 134 11.53 -5.66 -16.44
C GLN A 134 12.15 -5.13 -15.16
N PHE A 135 12.75 -6.03 -14.37
CA PHE A 135 13.47 -5.68 -13.16
C PHE A 135 14.63 -6.63 -12.89
N GLY A 136 15.70 -6.11 -12.28
CA GLY A 136 17.01 -6.77 -12.25
C GLY A 136 17.10 -7.99 -11.33
N SER A 137 16.11 -8.22 -10.47
CA SER A 137 16.01 -9.42 -9.64
C SER A 137 14.56 -9.74 -9.32
N SER A 138 14.22 -11.02 -9.14
CA SER A 138 12.88 -11.45 -8.72
C SER A 138 12.46 -10.95 -7.35
N MET A 139 13.36 -10.34 -6.57
CA MET A 139 13.06 -9.86 -5.24
C MET A 139 12.80 -8.34 -5.24
N LEU A 140 11.69 -7.97 -4.62
CA LEU A 140 11.29 -6.60 -4.33
C LEU A 140 11.36 -6.40 -2.82
N LEU A 141 11.87 -5.25 -2.38
CA LEU A 141 12.00 -4.94 -0.95
C LEU A 141 11.85 -3.44 -0.75
N ASP A 142 11.09 -3.07 0.26
CA ASP A 142 11.08 -1.71 0.78
C ASP A 142 10.98 -1.69 2.31
N ALA A 143 11.31 -0.53 2.89
CA ALA A 143 11.16 -0.28 4.31
C ALA A 143 10.96 1.21 4.54
N GLY A 144 10.28 1.58 5.62
CA GLY A 144 10.01 2.98 5.91
C GLY A 144 9.32 3.22 7.23
N VAL A 145 8.81 4.44 7.36
CA VAL A 145 8.05 4.88 8.53
C VAL A 145 6.70 5.41 8.11
N GLY A 146 5.69 5.27 8.96
CA GLY A 146 4.34 5.73 8.69
C GLY A 146 3.77 6.55 9.83
N ALA A 147 2.75 7.33 9.52
CA ALA A 147 1.85 7.93 10.48
C ALA A 147 0.42 7.61 10.07
N SER A 148 -0.45 7.32 11.03
CA SER A 148 -1.87 7.12 10.73
C SER A 148 -2.78 7.71 11.78
N PHE A 149 -3.87 8.30 11.32
CA PHE A 149 -4.96 8.78 12.14
C PHE A 149 -6.17 7.87 11.90
N ARG A 150 -6.71 7.29 12.97
CA ARG A 150 -7.80 6.31 12.89
C ARG A 150 -8.87 6.58 13.91
N GLY A 151 -10.10 6.23 13.62
CA GLY A 151 -11.18 6.26 14.60
C GLY A 151 -12.54 6.38 13.96
N ARG A 152 -13.51 6.83 14.76
CA ARG A 152 -14.86 7.14 14.27
C ARG A 152 -15.12 8.63 14.24
N LEU A 153 -15.69 9.08 13.13
CA LEU A 153 -16.32 10.39 12.99
C LEU A 153 -17.83 10.15 12.81
N TYR A 154 -18.60 10.40 13.88
CA TYR A 154 -20.01 10.00 13.97
C TYR A 154 -20.21 8.49 13.77
N ASP A 155 -21.02 8.08 12.80
CA ASP A 155 -21.31 6.69 12.43
C ASP A 155 -20.24 6.07 11.52
N ARG A 156 -19.28 6.86 11.02
CA ARG A 156 -18.31 6.45 10.00
C ARG A 156 -16.92 6.19 10.58
N ASP A 157 -16.31 5.09 10.18
CA ASP A 157 -14.90 4.85 10.40
C ASP A 157 -14.08 5.76 9.46
N VAL A 158 -13.10 6.43 10.04
CA VAL A 158 -12.17 7.31 9.32
C VAL A 158 -10.76 6.81 9.55
N HIS A 159 -10.08 6.55 8.43
CA HIS A 159 -8.70 6.14 8.40
C HIS A 159 -7.97 7.11 7.49
N PHE A 160 -6.83 7.58 7.96
CA PHE A 160 -5.91 8.37 7.19
C PHE A 160 -4.52 7.86 7.49
N ARG A 161 -3.75 7.60 6.44
CA ARG A 161 -2.39 7.09 6.55
C ARG A 161 -1.48 7.92 5.68
N LEU A 162 -0.24 8.03 6.13
CA LEU A 162 0.88 8.66 5.45
C LEU A 162 2.10 7.75 5.66
N ASP A 163 2.53 7.04 4.62
CA ASP A 163 3.76 6.23 4.64
C ASP A 163 4.89 6.92 3.92
N LEU A 164 6.09 6.89 4.50
CA LEU A 164 7.35 7.37 3.96
C LEU A 164 8.32 6.19 3.76
N PRO A 165 8.32 5.55 2.57
CA PRO A 165 9.24 4.46 2.23
C PRO A 165 10.67 5.00 2.13
N LEU A 166 11.45 4.76 3.17
CA LEU A 166 12.81 5.25 3.25
C LEU A 166 13.76 4.43 2.38
N PHE A 167 13.52 3.15 2.14
CA PHE A 167 14.38 2.29 1.32
C PHE A 167 13.55 1.55 0.28
N VAL A 168 14.02 1.48 -0.96
CA VAL A 168 13.46 0.67 -2.04
C VAL A 168 14.58 0.00 -2.84
N LYS A 169 14.60 -1.33 -2.87
CA LYS A 169 15.68 -2.11 -3.53
C LYS A 169 15.79 -1.84 -5.02
N GLN A 170 14.67 -1.56 -5.70
CA GLN A 170 14.64 -1.28 -7.14
C GLN A 170 14.14 0.14 -7.42
N PRO A 171 15.04 1.14 -7.40
CA PRO A 171 14.67 2.56 -7.52
C PRO A 171 13.93 2.89 -8.83
N GLY A 172 14.23 2.18 -9.92
CA GLY A 172 13.58 2.38 -11.23
C GLY A 172 12.10 2.01 -11.28
N LEU A 173 11.61 1.23 -10.30
CA LEU A 173 10.20 0.84 -10.16
C LEU A 173 9.46 1.63 -9.09
N ALA A 174 10.16 2.53 -8.44
CA ALA A 174 9.71 3.09 -7.20
C ALA A 174 8.72 4.25 -7.48
N GLY A 175 7.58 4.32 -6.78
CA GLY A 175 6.53 5.32 -7.01
C GLY A 175 6.72 6.66 -6.28
N GLY A 176 6.47 7.80 -6.94
CA GLY A 176 6.56 9.13 -6.33
C GLY A 176 7.93 9.80 -6.43
N PRO A 177 8.00 11.14 -6.27
CA PRO A 177 9.23 11.91 -6.42
C PRO A 177 10.25 11.58 -5.33
N SER A 178 11.50 11.30 -5.70
CA SER A 178 12.57 11.16 -4.71
C SER A 178 13.11 12.54 -4.33
N PHE A 179 13.15 12.84 -3.03
CA PHE A 179 13.87 14.02 -2.52
C PHE A 179 15.40 13.84 -2.60
N ALA A 180 15.88 12.64 -2.91
CA ALA A 180 17.26 12.36 -3.28
C ALA A 180 17.37 12.24 -4.82
N ARG A 181 18.22 13.07 -5.44
CA ARG A 181 18.36 13.15 -6.92
C ARG A 181 18.78 11.84 -7.61
N LYS A 182 19.20 10.82 -6.87
CA LYS A 182 19.47 9.43 -7.28
C LYS A 182 19.55 8.57 -6.01
N GLY A 183 18.86 7.43 -5.94
CA GLY A 183 19.02 6.47 -4.84
C GLY A 183 17.74 5.72 -4.46
N SER A 184 17.90 4.69 -3.62
CA SER A 184 16.81 3.88 -3.05
C SER A 184 15.97 4.61 -2.00
N LEU A 185 16.43 5.78 -1.53
CA LEU A 185 15.75 6.59 -0.52
C LEU A 185 14.92 7.69 -1.19
N GLY A 186 13.61 7.70 -1.00
CA GLY A 186 12.73 8.74 -1.54
C GLY A 186 11.49 8.94 -0.68
N LEU A 187 11.18 10.18 -0.30
CA LEU A 187 9.97 10.49 0.46
C LEU A 187 8.76 10.34 -0.47
N ARG A 188 8.06 9.21 -0.31
CA ARG A 188 6.78 8.95 -0.96
C ARG A 188 5.73 9.12 0.10
N TYR A 189 4.50 9.39 -0.30
CA TYR A 189 3.40 9.45 0.62
C TYR A 189 2.24 8.69 0.01
N VAL A 190 1.67 7.77 0.78
CA VAL A 190 0.46 7.05 0.39
C VAL A 190 -0.67 7.51 1.26
N PHE A 191 -1.72 8.04 0.64
CA PHE A 191 -2.97 8.39 1.30
C PHE A 191 -3.99 7.28 1.09
N SER A 192 -4.53 6.74 2.19
CA SER A 192 -5.63 5.77 2.14
C SER A 192 -6.75 6.16 3.10
N LEU A 193 -7.99 6.04 2.61
CA LEU A 193 -9.22 6.10 3.41
C LEU A 193 -9.70 4.71 3.85
N ALA A 194 -9.05 3.66 3.36
CA ALA A 194 -9.25 2.27 3.76
C ALA A 194 -8.13 1.88 4.72
N ASP A 195 -8.44 1.03 5.70
CA ASP A 195 -7.41 0.47 6.54
C ASP A 195 -6.57 -0.55 5.75
N ALA A 196 -5.29 -0.61 6.07
CA ALA A 196 -4.37 -1.67 5.65
C ALA A 196 -4.59 -3.00 6.43
N TRP A 197 -5.60 -2.98 7.31
CA TRP A 197 -5.82 -3.84 8.48
C TRP A 197 -7.19 -4.48 8.32
#